data_AF-A0AA43TJE3-F1
#
_entry.id   AF-A0AA43TJE3-F1
#
_cell.length_a   1.000
_cell.length_b   1.000
_cell.length_c   1.000
_cell.angle_alpha   90.00
_cell.angle_beta   90.00
_cell.angle_gamma   90.00
#
_symmetry.space_group_name_H-M   'P 1'
#
loop_
_entity.id
_entity.type
_entity.pdbx_description
1 polymer ?
#
loop_
_entity_poly.entity_id
_entity_poly.type
_entity_poly.pdbx_seq_one_letter_code
_entity_poly.pdbx_strand_id
1 'polypeptide(L)' 'MEKIKLELYTDYLICNNGFATATGLSAMMEGGISHDQMTRFLASKAFTSKDLWSQVKATVRQIER' A
#
# COMPACT_ATOMS: atom_id res chain seq x y z
N MET A 1 -3.03 -4.50 -10.52
CA MET A 1 -2.68 -5.45 -9.44
C MET A 1 -1.77 -4.80 -8.39
N GLU A 2 -0.55 -4.35 -8.73
CA GLU A 2 0.37 -3.74 -7.74
C GLU A 2 -0.13 -2.41 -7.16
N LYS A 3 -0.69 -1.53 -8.00
CA LYS A 3 -1.24 -0.24 -7.56
C LYS A 3 -2.34 -0.41 -6.50
N ILE A 4 -3.30 -1.31 -6.73
CA ILE A 4 -4.40 -1.60 -5.80
C ILE A 4 -3.89 -2.13 -4.46
N LYS A 5 -2.88 -3.02 -4.47
CA LYS A 5 -2.27 -3.54 -3.23
C LYS A 5 -1.57 -2.44 -2.44
N LEU A 6 -0.88 -1.53 -3.15
CA LEU A 6 -0.22 -0.40 -2.51
C LEU A 6 -1.22 0.57 -1.91
N GLU A 7 -2.25 0.97 -2.67
CA GLU A 7 -3.32 1.87 -2.19
C GLU A 7 -4.00 1.29 -0.95
N LEU A 8 -4.42 0.02 -1.00
CA LEU A 8 -5.04 -0.63 0.15
C LEU A 8 -4.11 -0.71 1.37
N TYR A 9 -2.84 -1.06 1.18
CA TYR A 9 -1.91 -1.13 2.29
C TYR A 9 -1.63 0.26 2.87
N THR A 10 -1.55 1.29 2.04
CA THR A 10 -1.44 2.68 2.47
C THR A 10 -2.66 3.14 3.25
N ASP A 11 -3.87 2.87 2.77
CA ASP A 11 -5.11 3.20 3.47
C ASP A 11 -5.21 2.48 4.82
N TYR A 12 -4.81 1.21 4.86
CA TYR A 12 -4.72 0.45 6.10
C TYR A 12 -3.73 1.08 7.09
N LEU A 13 -2.55 1.50 6.64
CA LEU A 13 -1.56 2.17 7.50
C LEU A 13 -2.03 3.53 8.00
N ILE A 14 -2.77 4.29 7.18
CA ILE A 14 -3.32 5.59 7.55
C ILE A 14 -4.42 5.41 8.61
N CYS A 15 -5.29 4.41 8.43
CA CYS A 15 -6.40 4.16 9.35
C CYS A 15 -5.96 3.46 10.65
N ASN A 16 -4.87 2.70 10.61
CA ASN A 16 -4.39 1.93 11.76
C ASN A 16 -3.39 2.73 12.60
N ASN A 17 -3.88 3.31 13.70
CA ASN A 17 -3.06 4.03 14.68
C ASN A 17 -2.28 3.11 15.65
N GLY A 18 -2.36 1.79 15.48
CA GLY A 18 -1.71 0.78 16.33
C GLY A 18 -0.62 0.00 15.59
N PHE A 19 -0.34 -1.21 16.09
CA PHE A 19 0.63 -2.10 15.45
C PHE A 19 0.06 -2.66 14.13
N ALA A 20 0.64 -2.24 13.01
CA ALA A 20 0.20 -2.68 11.69
C ALA A 20 0.92 -3.94 11.22
N THR A 21 0.15 -4.99 10.91
CA THR A 21 0.66 -6.25 10.34
C THR A 21 -0.13 -6.67 9.10
N ALA A 22 0.50 -7.43 8.21
CA ALA A 22 -0.16 -8.04 7.05
C ALA A 22 -1.27 -9.03 7.47
N THR A 23 -1.09 -9.73 8.59
CA THR A 23 -2.10 -10.62 9.17
C THR A 23 -3.30 -9.83 9.68
N GLY A 24 -3.07 -8.68 10.33
CA GLY A 24 -4.14 -7.77 10.77
C GLY A 24 -4.97 -7.23 9.60
N LEU A 25 -4.31 -6.84 8.50
CA LEU A 25 -4.99 -6.43 7.28
C LEU A 25 -5.82 -7.58 6.68
N SER A 26 -5.24 -8.78 6.61
CA SER A 26 -5.93 -9.97 6.08
C SER A 26 -7.18 -10.31 6.89
N ALA A 27 -7.08 -10.23 8.23
CA ALA A 27 -8.21 -10.43 9.14
C ALA A 27 -9.29 -9.35 8.97
N MET A 28 -8.90 -8.06 8.86
CA MET A 28 -9.83 -6.95 8.61
C MET A 28 -10.59 -7.11 7.28
N MET A 29 -9.97 -7.78 6.31
CA MET A 29 -10.54 -8.04 4.99
C MET A 29 -11.21 -9.42 4.88
N GLU A 30 -11.46 -10.10 6.01
CA GLU A 30 -12.09 -11.42 6.06
C GLU A 30 -11.41 -12.46 5.14
N GLY A 31 -10.09 -12.35 4.98
CA GLY A 31 -9.30 -13.22 4.10
C GLY A 31 -9.39 -12.89 2.61
N GLY A 32 -10.12 -11.84 2.21
CA GLY A 32 -10.20 -11.36 0.82
C GLY A 32 -8.83 -11.00 0.21
N ILE A 33 -7.85 -10.71 1.06
CA ILE A 33 -6.42 -10.71 0.71
C ILE A 33 -5.66 -11.52 1.73
N SER A 34 -4.90 -12.52 1.27
CA SER A 34 -4.00 -13.30 2.11
C SER A 34 -2.85 -12.45 2.65
N HIS A 35 -2.50 -12.62 3.92
CA HIS A 35 -1.33 -11.99 4.52
C HIS A 35 -0.03 -12.29 3.74
N ASP A 36 0.14 -13.52 3.24
CA ASP A 36 1.30 -13.91 2.43
C ASP A 36 1.37 -13.16 1.10
N GLN A 37 0.23 -12.80 0.53
CA GLN A 37 0.18 -12.03 -0.70
C GLN A 37 0.70 -10.60 -0.48
N MET A 38 0.38 -10.00 0.67
CA MET A 38 0.87 -8.68 1.04
C MET A 38 2.36 -8.74 1.43
N THR A 39 2.77 -9.72 2.21
CA THR A 39 4.19 -9.92 2.58
C THR A 39 5.06 -10.10 1.34
N ARG A 40 4.66 -10.96 0.39
CA ARG A 40 5.37 -11.15 -0.88
C ARG A 40 5.43 -9.87 -1.72
N PHE A 41 4.34 -9.09 -1.73
CA PHE A 41 4.31 -7.81 -2.44
C PHE A 41 5.31 -6.81 -1.83
N LEU A 42 5.29 -6.62 -0.52
CA LEU A 42 6.20 -5.71 0.17
C LEU A 42 7.67 -6.14 0.08
N ALA A 43 7.94 -7.46 0.02
CA ALA A 43 9.27 -8.02 -0.13
C ALA A 43 9.76 -8.09 -1.59
N SER A 44 8.90 -7.85 -2.58
CA SER A 44 9.23 -8.05 -3.99
C SER A 44 10.36 -7.13 -4.50
N LYS A 45 10.46 -5.92 -3.95
CA LYS A 45 11.52 -4.95 -4.23
C LYS A 45 11.59 -3.90 -3.12
N ALA A 46 12.72 -3.18 -3.06
CA ALA A 46 12.80 -1.95 -2.29
C ALA A 46 11.97 -0.85 -2.97
N PHE A 47 10.95 -0.34 -2.29
CA PHE A 47 10.18 0.81 -2.76
C PHE A 47 10.89 2.10 -2.33
N THR A 48 11.12 3.00 -3.28
CA THR A 48 11.88 4.24 -3.07
C THR A 48 11.01 5.47 -3.33
N SER A 49 11.51 6.65 -2.95
CA SER A 49 10.84 7.93 -3.27
C SER A 49 10.62 8.15 -4.77
N LYS A 50 11.42 7.50 -5.63
CA LYS A 50 11.25 7.53 -7.09
C LYS A 50 9.99 6.76 -7.53
N ASP A 51 9.73 5.61 -6.92
CA ASP A 51 8.51 4.83 -7.19
C ASP A 51 7.27 5.61 -6.76
N LEU A 52 7.32 6.22 -5.58
CA LEU A 52 6.24 7.08 -5.07
C LEU A 52 5.99 8.27 -6.00
N TRP A 53 7.04 9.01 -6.38
CA TRP A 53 6.92 10.13 -7.31
C TRP A 53 6.28 9.72 -8.63
N SER A 54 6.65 8.55 -9.16
CA SER A 54 6.08 8.04 -10.41
C SER A 54 4.57 7.79 -10.31
N GLN A 55 4.04 7.46 -9.12
CA GLN A 55 2.60 7.34 -8.90
C GLN A 55 1.89 8.68 -8.71
N VAL A 56 2.43 9.56 -7.86
CA VAL A 56 1.72 10.79 -7.46
C VAL A 56 1.93 11.96 -8.41
N LYS A 57 2.92 11.89 -9.31
CA LYS A 57 3.31 12.99 -10.21
C LYS A 57 2.12 13.54 -11.00
N ALA A 58 1.25 12.69 -11.54
CA ALA A 58 0.09 13.14 -12.32
C ALA A 58 -0.86 13.99 -11.47
N THR A 59 -1.18 13.51 -10.26
CA THR A 59 -2.00 14.24 -9.29
C THR A 59 -1.35 15.56 -8.90
N VAL A 60 -0.05 15.56 -8.57
CA VAL A 60 0.68 16.78 -8.20
C VAL A 60 0.67 17.80 -9.33
N ARG A 61 0.89 17.40 -10.58
CA ARG A 61 0.90 18.29 -11.75
C ARG A 61 -0.47 18.95 -12.03
N GLN A 62 -1.57 18.39 -11.52
CA GLN A 62 -2.90 18.99 -11.63
C GLN A 62 -3.13 20.14 -10.64
N ILE A 63 -2.41 20.15 -9.51
CA ILE A 63 -2.55 21.14 -8.42
C ILE A 63 -1.37 22.13 -8.35
N GLU A 64 -0.24 21.79 -8.98
CA GLU A 64 0.90 22.68 -9.17
C GLU A 64 0.46 23.89 -10.03
N ARG A 65 0.53 25.09 -9.44
CA ARG A 65 0.26 26.38 -10.10
C ARG A 65 1.55 27.03 -10.59
#